data_AF-A0A3E3AI34-F1
#
_entry.id   AF-A0A3E3AI34-F1
#
_cell.length_a   1.000
_cell.length_b   1.000
_cell.length_c   1.000
_cell.angle_alpha   90.00
_cell.angle_beta   90.00
_cell.angle_gamma   90.00
#
_symmetry.space_group_name_H-M   'P 1'
#
loop_
_entity.id
_entity.type
_entity.pdbx_description
1 polymer ?
#
loop_
_entity_poly.entity_id
_entity_poly.type
_entity_poly.pdbx_seq_one_letter_code
_entity_poly.pdbx_strand_id
1 'polypeptide(L)'
;MENIIDAVSYEENIIQLQLRNVPKHPMIIAKIFTILSECGVNVDMISQVMIEDAMQIEITLDEKYQKNLNDAIMRLKDEVKQLEIATNRKYFKIAVGGKLLETTPGAAAKVFTILGDNNIHFYQVTTSKRTISFIVDKKHKELAMKKLDEAFGLNI
;
A
#
# COMPACT_ATOMS: atom_id res chain seq x y z
N MET A 1 -5.01 -29.49 -9.14
CA MET A 1 -4.81 -28.24 -9.90
C MET A 1 -3.94 -27.34 -9.03
N GLU A 2 -2.90 -26.72 -9.60
CA GLU A 2 -2.15 -25.70 -8.87
C GLU A 2 -3.06 -24.48 -8.66
N ASN A 3 -3.12 -23.97 -7.42
CA ASN A 3 -3.88 -22.77 -7.13
C ASN A 3 -3.15 -21.55 -7.73
N ILE A 4 -3.90 -20.64 -8.35
CA ILE A 4 -3.32 -19.42 -8.95
C ILE A 4 -2.72 -18.50 -7.86
N ILE A 5 -3.34 -18.50 -6.69
CA ILE A 5 -2.85 -17.88 -5.45
C ILE A 5 -2.45 -19.02 -4.51
N ASP A 6 -1.21 -19.02 -4.05
CA ASP A 6 -0.64 -20.06 -3.19
C ASP A 6 -0.18 -19.53 -1.82
N ALA A 7 -0.24 -18.21 -1.61
CA ALA A 7 0.14 -17.59 -0.35
C ALA A 7 -0.70 -16.34 -0.05
N VAL A 8 -0.98 -16.10 1.23
CA VAL A 8 -1.46 -14.80 1.72
C VAL A 8 -0.66 -14.44 2.96
N SER A 9 -0.17 -13.21 3.03
CA SER A 9 0.52 -12.65 4.18
C SER A 9 -0.07 -11.30 4.55
N TYR A 10 0.29 -10.80 5.74
CA TYR A 10 -0.17 -9.50 6.21
C TYR A 10 0.89 -8.78 7.05
N GLU A 11 0.77 -7.46 7.12
CA GLU A 11 1.58 -6.59 8.00
C GLU A 11 0.65 -5.59 8.71
N GLU A 12 0.61 -5.63 10.04
CA GLU A 12 -0.29 -4.76 10.83
C GLU A 12 0.32 -3.42 11.20
N ASN A 13 1.61 -3.41 11.50
CA ASN A 13 2.29 -2.24 12.07
C ASN A 13 2.83 -1.36 10.95
N ILE A 14 1.91 -0.81 10.15
CA ILE A 14 2.23 0.10 9.05
C ILE A 14 1.65 1.50 9.25
N ILE A 15 2.32 2.49 8.68
CA ILE A 15 1.82 3.84 8.47
C ILE A 15 1.60 4.00 6.97
N GLN A 16 0.40 4.41 6.57
CA GLN A 16 0.15 4.95 5.24
C GLN A 16 0.44 6.46 5.27
N LEU A 17 1.35 6.91 4.42
CA LEU A 17 1.64 8.31 4.14
C LEU A 17 1.02 8.68 2.80
N GLN A 18 0.12 9.66 2.79
CA GLN A 18 -0.49 10.21 1.59
C GLN A 18 0.09 11.59 1.30
N LEU A 19 0.57 11.77 0.08
CA LEU A 19 1.11 13.01 -0.45
C LEU A 19 0.23 13.45 -1.62
N ARG A 20 -0.48 14.56 -1.48
CA ARG A 20 -1.36 15.13 -2.53
C ARG A 20 -0.81 16.46 -3.01
N ASN A 21 -1.31 16.91 -4.15
CA ASN A 21 -0.84 18.13 -4.83
C ASN A 21 0.67 18.10 -5.13
N VAL A 22 1.24 16.92 -5.36
CA VAL A 22 2.65 16.77 -5.73
C VAL A 22 2.84 17.35 -7.15
N PRO A 23 3.70 18.36 -7.34
CA PRO A 23 3.94 18.91 -8.67
C PRO A 23 4.50 17.86 -9.64
N LYS A 24 4.03 17.89 -10.89
CA LYS A 24 4.36 16.94 -11.97
C LYS A 24 5.78 17.10 -12.53
N HIS A 25 6.77 16.96 -11.67
CA HIS A 25 8.17 17.05 -12.04
C HIS A 25 8.97 15.93 -11.37
N PRO A 26 9.72 15.10 -12.12
CA PRO A 26 10.45 13.96 -11.57
C PRO A 26 11.39 14.31 -10.41
N MET A 27 12.06 15.47 -10.48
CA MET A 27 12.94 15.92 -9.40
C MET A 27 12.22 16.22 -8.09
N ILE A 28 10.91 16.48 -8.11
CA ILE A 28 10.12 16.63 -6.88
C ILE A 28 9.93 15.28 -6.22
N ILE A 29 9.64 14.24 -7.00
CA ILE A 29 9.57 12.86 -6.49
C ILE A 29 10.93 12.46 -5.90
N ALA A 30 12.02 12.70 -6.64
CA ALA A 30 13.38 12.42 -6.15
C ALA A 30 13.64 13.14 -4.81
N LYS A 31 13.33 14.43 -4.73
CA LYS A 31 13.47 15.24 -3.52
C LYS A 31 12.67 14.67 -2.33
N ILE A 32 11.43 14.25 -2.56
CA ILE A 32 10.59 13.63 -1.51
C ILE A 32 11.27 12.38 -0.94
N PHE A 33 11.71 11.46 -1.79
CA PHE A 33 12.34 10.22 -1.34
C PHE A 33 13.74 10.45 -0.75
N THR A 34 14.50 11.44 -1.23
CA THR A 34 15.75 11.87 -0.61
C THR A 34 15.53 12.37 0.82
N ILE A 35 14.52 13.23 1.04
CA ILE A 35 14.21 13.73 2.39
C ILE A 35 13.81 12.58 3.33
N LEU A 36 12.96 11.66 2.88
CA LEU A 36 12.60 10.47 3.67
C LEU A 36 13.84 9.65 4.05
N SER A 37 14.73 9.39 3.09
CA SER A 37 15.96 8.63 3.29
C SER A 37 16.93 9.33 4.25
N GLU A 38 17.16 10.64 4.08
CA GLU A 38 18.06 11.44 4.95
C GLU A 38 17.54 11.54 6.39
N CYS A 39 16.22 11.49 6.59
CA CYS A 39 15.61 11.36 7.91
C CYS A 39 15.62 9.92 8.46
N GLY A 40 16.12 8.93 7.70
CA GLY A 40 16.20 7.53 8.12
C GLY A 40 14.87 6.77 8.06
N VAL A 41 13.96 7.15 7.16
CA VAL A 41 12.70 6.46 6.90
C VAL A 41 12.88 5.49 5.74
N ASN A 42 12.66 4.19 6.00
CA ASN A 42 12.56 3.20 4.93
C ASN A 42 11.11 3.06 4.45
N VAL A 43 10.93 2.91 3.14
CA VAL A 43 9.60 2.77 2.49
C VAL A 43 9.35 1.33 2.06
N ASP A 44 8.08 0.93 2.00
CA ASP A 44 7.63 -0.39 1.57
C ASP A 44 6.87 -0.30 0.24
N MET A 45 5.58 0.03 0.24
CA MET A 45 4.79 0.21 -0.97
C MET A 45 4.89 1.65 -1.46
N ILE A 46 4.93 1.83 -2.79
CA ILE A 46 4.76 3.12 -3.46
C ILE A 46 3.66 2.95 -4.51
N SER A 47 2.64 3.79 -4.47
CA SER A 47 1.68 3.95 -5.56
C SER A 47 1.56 5.40 -5.95
N GLN A 48 1.60 5.67 -7.24
CA GLN A 48 1.48 7.02 -7.78
C GLN A 48 0.38 7.05 -8.83
N VAL A 49 -0.47 8.07 -8.76
CA VAL A 49 -1.49 8.34 -9.77
C VAL A 49 -1.35 9.78 -10.26
N MET A 50 -1.61 9.96 -11.56
CA MET A 50 -1.69 11.28 -12.18
C MET A 50 -3.12 11.81 -11.98
N ILE A 51 -3.24 13.00 -11.41
CA ILE A 51 -4.47 13.79 -11.33
C ILE A 51 -4.31 14.95 -12.34
N GLU A 52 -5.38 15.60 -12.80
CA GLU A 52 -5.33 16.61 -13.89
C GLU A 52 -4.16 17.60 -13.78
N ASP A 53 -3.97 18.24 -12.62
CA ASP A 53 -2.92 19.25 -12.43
C ASP A 53 -1.82 18.86 -11.44
N ALA A 54 -1.91 17.67 -10.83
CA ALA A 54 -0.96 17.22 -9.82
C ALA A 54 -0.75 15.70 -9.84
N MET A 55 0.07 15.20 -8.93
CA MET A 55 0.16 13.78 -8.62
C MET A 55 -0.27 13.53 -7.17
N GLN A 56 -0.80 12.34 -6.93
CA GLN A 56 -0.93 11.78 -5.60
C GLN A 56 0.02 10.61 -5.48
N ILE A 57 0.80 10.59 -4.40
CA ILE A 57 1.71 9.50 -4.06
C ILE A 57 1.28 8.96 -2.70
N GLU A 58 1.11 7.67 -2.62
CA GLU A 58 0.88 6.97 -1.36
C GLU A 58 2.02 6.01 -1.08
N ILE A 59 2.49 6.04 0.16
CA ILE A 59 3.64 5.28 0.62
C ILE A 59 3.22 4.52 1.87
N THR A 60 3.61 3.25 1.98
CA THR A 60 3.58 2.55 3.27
C THR A 60 4.98 2.46 3.87
N LEU A 61 5.04 2.44 5.19
CA LEU A 61 6.26 2.25 5.95
C LEU A 61 5.93 1.56 7.29
N ASP A 62 6.93 0.93 7.90
CA ASP A 62 6.79 0.31 9.22
C ASP A 62 6.56 1.39 10.30
N GLU A 63 5.63 1.14 11.24
CA GLU A 63 5.31 2.05 12.35
C GLU A 63 6.53 2.43 13.20
N LYS A 64 7.59 1.61 13.24
CA LYS A 64 8.84 1.93 13.96
C LYS A 64 9.50 3.22 13.48
N TYR A 65 9.26 3.65 12.24
CA TYR A 65 9.83 4.88 11.67
C TYR A 65 9.03 6.13 12.02
N GLN A 66 7.99 6.06 12.85
CA GLN A 66 7.09 7.19 13.12
C GLN A 66 7.82 8.47 13.53
N LYS A 67 8.81 8.38 14.42
CA LYS A 67 9.55 9.54 14.90
C LYS A 67 10.27 10.23 13.74
N ASN A 68 11.03 9.45 12.97
CA ASN A 68 11.77 9.90 11.80
C ASN A 68 10.83 10.46 10.71
N LEU A 69 9.65 9.86 10.54
CA LEU A 69 8.64 10.36 9.61
C LEU A 69 8.13 11.75 10.02
N ASN A 70 7.96 12.03 11.31
CA ASN A 70 7.54 13.37 11.75
C ASN A 70 8.55 14.44 11.32
N ASP A 71 9.84 14.17 11.50
CA ASP A 71 10.93 15.07 11.09
C ASP A 71 10.94 15.26 9.57
N ALA A 72 10.77 14.16 8.81
CA ALA A 72 10.67 14.21 7.36
C ALA A 72 9.46 15.04 6.89
N ILE A 73 8.31 14.88 7.53
CA ILE A 73 7.09 15.64 7.21
C ILE A 73 7.30 17.15 7.44
N MET A 74 7.97 17.54 8.52
CA MET A 74 8.29 18.95 8.77
C MET A 74 9.16 19.51 7.64
N ARG A 75 10.20 18.78 7.24
CA ARG A 75 11.09 19.18 6.15
C ARG A 75 10.40 19.21 4.80
N LEU A 76 9.57 18.21 4.48
CA LEU A 76 8.76 18.16 3.26
C LEU A 76 7.83 19.37 3.14
N LYS A 77 7.14 19.74 4.23
CA LYS A 77 6.29 20.93 4.26
C LYS A 77 7.08 22.22 4.07
N ASP A 78 8.32 22.27 4.57
CA ASP A 78 9.17 23.44 4.35
C ASP A 78 9.67 23.53 2.90
N GLU A 79 10.07 22.40 2.34
CA GLU A 79 10.78 22.33 1.07
C GLU A 79 9.89 22.13 -0.17
N VAL A 80 8.63 21.73 0.03
CA VAL A 80 7.61 21.50 -1.00
C VAL A 80 6.29 22.10 -0.52
N LYS A 81 6.19 23.43 -0.54
CA LYS A 81 5.12 24.20 0.14
C LYS A 81 3.68 23.81 -0.22
N GLN A 82 3.44 23.35 -1.44
CA GLN A 82 2.11 22.98 -1.95
C GLN A 82 1.67 21.54 -1.56
N LEU A 83 2.55 20.78 -0.91
CA LEU A 83 2.32 19.38 -0.58
C LEU A 83 1.29 19.26 0.56
N GLU A 84 0.20 18.56 0.28
CA GLU A 84 -0.73 18.14 1.32
C GLU A 84 -0.32 16.76 1.83
N ILE A 85 -0.16 16.64 3.15
CA ILE A 85 0.34 15.42 3.79
C ILE A 85 -0.67 14.91 4.79
N ALA A 86 -1.06 13.64 4.65
CA ALA A 86 -1.85 12.91 5.64
C ALA A 86 -1.15 11.61 6.01
N THR A 87 -1.35 11.15 7.25
CA THR A 87 -0.86 9.86 7.72
C THR A 87 -1.99 9.05 8.36
N ASN A 88 -1.96 7.73 8.18
CA ASN A 88 -2.94 6.83 8.76
C ASN A 88 -2.28 5.56 9.29
N ARG A 89 -2.67 5.13 10.51
CA ARG A 89 -2.20 3.90 11.17
C ARG A 89 -3.32 2.93 11.53
N LYS A 90 -4.54 3.22 11.07
CA LYS A 90 -5.72 2.37 11.28
C LYS A 90 -5.77 1.22 10.28
N TYR A 91 -4.79 1.13 9.37
CA TYR A 91 -4.79 0.19 8.27
C TYR A 91 -3.72 -0.89 8.46
N PHE A 92 -3.95 -2.04 7.84
CA PHE A 92 -2.97 -3.11 7.69
C PHE A 92 -2.82 -3.44 6.20
N LYS A 93 -1.71 -4.09 5.87
CA LYS A 93 -1.42 -4.60 4.54
C LYS A 93 -1.79 -6.06 4.44
N ILE A 94 -2.47 -6.44 3.36
CA ILE A 94 -2.64 -7.84 2.92
C ILE A 94 -1.81 -7.99 1.64
N ALA A 95 -1.07 -9.07 1.49
CA ALA A 95 -0.43 -9.45 0.24
C ALA A 95 -0.89 -10.85 -0.17
N VAL A 96 -1.48 -10.97 -1.36
CA VAL A 96 -1.85 -12.25 -1.96
C VAL A 96 -0.81 -12.59 -3.02
N GLY A 97 -0.24 -13.79 -2.94
CA GLY A 97 0.90 -14.23 -3.75
C GLY A 97 0.60 -15.50 -4.54
N GLY A 98 1.19 -15.62 -5.72
CA GLY A 98 1.10 -16.83 -6.52
C GLY A 98 1.99 -16.81 -7.75
N LYS A 99 2.62 -17.95 -8.07
CA LYS A 99 3.50 -18.06 -9.25
C LYS A 99 2.76 -17.83 -10.57
N LEU A 100 1.49 -18.20 -10.62
CA LEU A 100 0.65 -18.14 -11.82
C LEU A 100 -0.06 -16.79 -11.99
N LEU A 101 0.10 -15.85 -11.05
CA LEU A 101 -0.54 -14.53 -11.09
C LEU A 101 -0.13 -13.71 -12.32
N GLU A 102 1.12 -13.83 -12.77
CA GLU A 102 1.65 -13.11 -13.94
C GLU A 102 1.04 -13.62 -15.26
N THR A 103 0.70 -14.91 -15.34
CA THR A 103 0.40 -15.59 -16.61
C THR A 103 -1.05 -16.06 -16.72
N THR A 104 -1.81 -16.01 -15.62
CA THR A 104 -3.18 -16.54 -15.57
C THR A 104 -4.17 -15.43 -15.20
N PRO A 105 -5.01 -14.97 -16.14
CA PRO A 105 -6.05 -13.99 -15.86
C PRO A 105 -7.06 -14.48 -14.80
N GLY A 106 -7.70 -13.54 -14.11
CA GLY A 106 -8.80 -13.82 -13.17
C GLY A 106 -8.40 -13.89 -11.69
N ALA A 107 -7.10 -14.00 -11.37
CA ALA A 107 -6.63 -14.00 -9.99
C ALA A 107 -7.04 -12.71 -9.25
N ALA A 108 -6.69 -11.56 -9.83
CA ALA A 108 -7.04 -10.25 -9.28
C ALA A 108 -8.56 -10.09 -9.14
N ALA A 109 -9.32 -10.44 -10.19
CA ALA A 109 -10.78 -10.36 -10.18
C ALA A 109 -11.37 -11.16 -9.01
N LYS A 110 -10.93 -12.41 -8.82
CA LYS A 110 -11.39 -13.24 -7.70
C LYS A 110 -11.08 -12.62 -6.34
N VAL A 111 -9.87 -12.06 -6.15
CA VAL A 111 -9.48 -11.38 -4.90
C VAL A 111 -10.34 -10.15 -4.63
N PHE A 112 -10.52 -9.29 -5.63
CA PHE A 112 -11.38 -8.10 -5.50
C PHE A 112 -12.84 -8.47 -5.20
N THR A 113 -13.37 -9.52 -5.84
CA THR A 113 -14.72 -10.04 -5.55
C THR A 113 -14.82 -10.53 -4.12
N ILE A 114 -13.87 -11.33 -3.63
CA ILE A 114 -13.89 -11.84 -2.25
C ILE A 114 -13.93 -10.68 -1.23
N LEU A 115 -13.07 -9.67 -1.40
CA LEU A 115 -13.05 -8.52 -0.49
C LEU A 115 -14.33 -7.68 -0.63
N GLY A 116 -14.79 -7.45 -1.86
CA GLY A 116 -16.01 -6.67 -2.15
C GLY A 116 -17.29 -7.29 -1.59
N ASP A 117 -17.49 -8.60 -1.76
CA ASP A 117 -18.66 -9.34 -1.26
C ASP A 117 -18.75 -9.32 0.27
N ASN A 118 -17.63 -9.07 0.96
CA ASN A 118 -17.55 -8.95 2.41
C ASN A 118 -17.52 -7.48 2.89
N ASN A 119 -17.82 -6.53 2.00
CA ASN A 119 -17.82 -5.09 2.26
C ASN A 119 -16.49 -4.57 2.83
N ILE A 120 -15.37 -5.11 2.35
CA ILE A 120 -14.03 -4.74 2.78
C ILE A 120 -13.48 -3.69 1.80
N HIS A 121 -13.42 -2.44 2.25
CA HIS A 121 -12.86 -1.35 1.46
C HIS A 121 -11.32 -1.38 1.46
N PHE A 122 -10.72 -1.02 0.33
CA PHE A 122 -9.28 -0.91 0.14
C PHE A 122 -8.89 0.53 -0.14
N TYR A 123 -7.82 1.00 0.51
CA TYR A 123 -7.36 2.38 0.46
C TYR A 123 -6.15 2.59 -0.45
N GLN A 124 -5.45 1.50 -0.79
CA GLN A 124 -4.30 1.51 -1.67
C GLN A 124 -4.10 0.09 -2.23
N VAL A 125 -3.75 -0.01 -3.50
CA VAL A 125 -3.42 -1.29 -4.15
C VAL A 125 -2.12 -1.15 -4.92
N THR A 126 -1.20 -2.08 -4.73
CA THR A 126 -0.01 -2.22 -5.59
C THR A 126 0.12 -3.65 -6.07
N THR A 127 0.86 -3.85 -7.16
CA THR A 127 1.11 -5.20 -7.68
C THR A 127 2.56 -5.34 -8.10
N SER A 128 3.11 -6.53 -7.90
CA SER A 128 4.30 -7.02 -8.59
C SER A 128 3.87 -8.08 -9.62
N LYS A 129 4.83 -8.76 -10.24
CA LYS A 129 4.55 -9.92 -11.11
C LYS A 129 3.80 -11.04 -10.40
N ARG A 130 4.05 -11.24 -9.10
CA ARG A 130 3.58 -12.41 -8.34
C ARG A 130 2.74 -12.08 -7.13
N THR A 131 2.47 -10.81 -6.87
CA THR A 131 1.83 -10.37 -5.63
C THR A 131 0.92 -9.20 -5.90
N ILE A 132 -0.28 -9.22 -5.31
CA ILE A 132 -1.15 -8.04 -5.21
C ILE A 132 -1.23 -7.66 -3.73
N SER A 133 -0.92 -6.42 -3.40
CA SER A 133 -0.96 -5.89 -2.04
C SER A 133 -2.10 -4.89 -1.88
N PHE A 134 -2.79 -4.95 -0.75
CA PHE A 134 -3.95 -4.13 -0.41
C PHE A 134 -3.74 -3.49 0.95
N ILE A 135 -4.10 -2.22 1.07
CA ILE A 135 -4.20 -1.52 2.35
C ILE A 135 -5.67 -1.47 2.77
N VAL A 136 -5.98 -2.02 3.93
CA VAL A 136 -7.34 -2.27 4.42
C VAL A 136 -7.47 -1.84 5.88
N ASP A 137 -8.66 -1.50 6.34
CA ASP A 137 -8.93 -1.18 7.76
C ASP A 137 -8.60 -2.38 8.67
N LYS A 138 -7.81 -2.16 9.73
CA LYS A 138 -7.38 -3.18 10.72
C LYS A 138 -8.58 -3.97 11.26
N LYS A 139 -9.74 -3.33 11.42
CA LYS A 139 -10.97 -4.00 11.91
C LYS A 139 -11.44 -5.16 11.03
N HIS A 140 -11.03 -5.21 9.76
CA HIS A 140 -11.42 -6.26 8.81
C HIS A 140 -10.38 -7.38 8.72
N LYS A 141 -9.28 -7.34 9.48
CA LYS A 141 -8.18 -8.31 9.36
C LYS A 141 -8.65 -9.76 9.43
N GLU A 142 -9.29 -10.14 10.53
CA GLU A 142 -9.71 -11.52 10.75
C GLU A 142 -10.65 -12.01 9.65
N LEU A 143 -11.61 -11.18 9.26
CA LEU A 143 -12.56 -11.49 8.19
C LEU A 143 -11.87 -11.63 6.82
N ALA A 144 -10.98 -10.69 6.47
CA ALA A 144 -10.27 -10.71 5.20
C ALA A 144 -9.38 -11.94 5.06
N MET A 145 -8.58 -12.23 6.10
CA MET A 145 -7.69 -13.39 6.12
C MET A 145 -8.48 -14.69 6.00
N LYS A 146 -9.55 -14.85 6.79
CA LYS A 146 -10.43 -16.01 6.72
C LYS A 146 -11.05 -16.20 5.34
N LYS A 147 -11.56 -15.14 4.72
CA LYS A 147 -12.25 -15.23 3.43
C LYS A 147 -11.30 -15.54 2.28
N LEU A 148 -10.08 -15.00 2.31
CA LEU A 148 -9.04 -15.34 1.36
C LEU A 148 -8.57 -16.79 1.56
N ASP A 149 -8.39 -17.22 2.82
CA ASP A 149 -8.04 -18.60 3.15
C ASP A 149 -9.09 -19.60 2.63
N GLU A 150 -10.37 -19.39 2.94
CA GLU A 150 -11.49 -20.22 2.48
C GLU A 150 -11.55 -20.30 0.94
N ALA A 151 -11.35 -19.18 0.25
CA ALA A 151 -11.51 -19.10 -1.20
C ALA A 151 -10.35 -19.72 -2.01
N PHE A 152 -9.17 -19.83 -1.41
CA PHE A 152 -7.95 -20.35 -2.03
C PHE A 152 -7.44 -21.65 -1.38
N GLY A 153 -8.04 -22.10 -0.28
CA GLY A 153 -7.71 -23.37 0.39
C GLY A 153 -6.28 -23.38 0.95
N LEU A 154 -5.87 -22.29 1.61
CA LEU A 154 -4.47 -22.06 1.99
C LEU A 154 -4.12 -22.65 3.38
N ASN A 155 -5.10 -22.87 4.24
CA ASN A 155 -4.99 -23.36 5.61
C ASN A 155 -4.06 -22.50 6.48
N ILE A 156 -4.29 -21.18 6.47
CA ILE A 156 -3.48 -20.15 7.17
C ILE A 156 -3.95 -19.95 8.61
#